data_AF-X1N699-F1
#
_entry.id   AF-X1N699-F1
#
_cell.length_a   1.000
_cell.length_b   1.000
_cell.length_c   1.000
_cell.angle_alpha   90.00
_cell.angle_beta   90.00
_cell.angle_gamma   90.00
#
_symmetry.space_group_name_H-M   'P 1'
#
loop_
_entity.id
_entity.type
_entity.pdbx_description
1 polymer ?
#
loop_
_entity_poly.entity_id
_entity_poly.type
_entity_poly.pdbx_seq_one_letter_code
_entity_poly.pdbx_strand_id
1 'polypeptide(L)'
;MTLADLQRDAKKSKHRAFRDNLPTRCVARYFYFAVPRDIANKASLICTDLYPYAGVLGTNGTDEYGVEVYRQAKFLPGKRLTYPQVLRIIFNQSGTVCRLAKKVEELTRVQRNLEAQLKEYHDWKRLAGRD
;
A
#
# COMPACT_ATOMS: atom_id res chain seq x y z
N MET A 1 -16.29 -3.74 1.50
CA MET A 1 -16.54 -4.12 0.09
C MET A 1 -17.62 -5.18 0.08
N THR A 2 -18.66 -5.02 -0.73
CA THR A 2 -19.78 -5.98 -0.84
C THR A 2 -19.71 -6.74 -2.17
N LEU A 3 -20.53 -7.80 -2.31
CA LEU A 3 -20.66 -8.51 -3.59
C LEU A 3 -21.26 -7.61 -4.70
N ALA A 4 -22.13 -6.66 -4.32
CA ALA A 4 -22.70 -5.68 -5.26
C ALA A 4 -21.64 -4.69 -5.76
N ASP A 5 -20.70 -4.29 -4.90
CA ASP A 5 -19.57 -3.44 -5.32
C ASP A 5 -18.67 -4.17 -6.31
N LEU A 6 -18.39 -5.45 -6.05
CA LEU A 6 -17.67 -6.33 -6.96
C LEU A 6 -18.37 -6.43 -8.32
N GLN A 7 -19.69 -6.54 -8.39
CA GLN A 7 -20.39 -6.58 -9.67
C GLN A 7 -20.37 -5.22 -10.39
N ARG A 8 -20.53 -4.12 -9.65
CA ARG A 8 -20.52 -2.75 -10.19
C ARG A 8 -19.16 -2.40 -10.80
N ASP A 9 -18.08 -2.84 -10.17
CA ASP A 9 -16.72 -2.56 -10.59
C ASP A 9 -16.38 -3.18 -11.95
N ALA A 10 -17.14 -4.17 -12.43
CA ALA A 10 -16.86 -4.85 -13.70
C ALA A 10 -17.00 -3.87 -14.88
N LYS A 11 -17.75 -2.79 -14.67
CA LYS A 11 -17.94 -1.71 -15.65
C LYS A 11 -16.79 -0.69 -15.67
N LYS A 12 -15.85 -0.72 -14.73
CA LYS A 12 -14.72 0.23 -14.73
C LYS A 12 -13.73 -0.14 -15.84
N SER A 13 -13.24 0.88 -16.53
CA SER A 13 -12.34 0.74 -17.68
C SER A 13 -11.08 -0.07 -17.36
N LYS A 14 -10.46 0.13 -16.18
CA LYS A 14 -9.28 -0.62 -15.75
C LYS A 14 -9.51 -2.12 -15.71
N HIS A 15 -10.68 -2.56 -15.27
CA HIS A 15 -10.97 -3.98 -15.10
C HIS A 15 -11.24 -4.66 -16.44
N ARG A 16 -11.91 -3.97 -17.37
CA ARG A 16 -12.01 -4.41 -18.77
C ARG A 16 -10.63 -4.52 -19.41
N ALA A 17 -9.78 -3.50 -19.24
CA ALA A 17 -8.45 -3.52 -19.81
C ALA A 17 -7.57 -4.66 -19.28
N PHE A 18 -7.61 -4.95 -17.98
CA PHE A 18 -6.91 -6.10 -17.41
C PHE A 18 -7.47 -7.45 -17.88
N ARG A 19 -8.80 -7.58 -18.02
CA ARG A 19 -9.43 -8.80 -18.50
C ARG A 19 -9.08 -9.09 -19.95
N ASP A 20 -9.12 -8.05 -20.78
CA ASP A 20 -8.98 -8.14 -22.23
C ASP A 20 -7.52 -7.92 -22.69
N ASN A 21 -6.56 -7.87 -21.76
CA ASN A 21 -5.13 -7.59 -21.98
C ASN A 21 -4.84 -6.31 -22.80
N LEU A 22 -5.66 -5.27 -22.61
CA LEU A 22 -5.53 -4.00 -23.31
C LEU A 22 -4.56 -3.05 -22.58
N PRO A 23 -3.95 -2.09 -23.30
CA PRO A 23 -3.17 -1.03 -22.68
C PRO A 23 -3.97 -0.28 -21.63
N THR A 24 -3.43 -0.19 -20.41
CA THR A 24 -4.07 0.50 -19.28
C THR A 24 -3.11 1.46 -18.61
N ARG A 25 -3.66 2.59 -18.13
CA ARG A 25 -2.91 3.53 -17.27
C ARG A 25 -2.72 3.00 -15.86
N CYS A 26 -3.46 1.97 -15.46
CA CYS A 26 -3.34 1.35 -14.15
C CYS A 26 -2.19 0.35 -14.16
N VAL A 27 -1.18 0.58 -13.33
CA VAL A 27 0.05 -0.18 -13.33
C VAL A 27 0.03 -1.14 -12.15
N ALA A 28 -0.50 -2.34 -12.39
CA ALA A 28 -0.56 -3.43 -11.41
C ALA A 28 0.13 -4.66 -11.98
N ARG A 29 0.93 -5.35 -11.14
CA ARG A 29 1.47 -6.68 -11.46
C ARG A 29 0.60 -7.81 -10.97
N TYR A 30 -0.05 -7.57 -9.84
CA TYR A 30 -1.07 -8.42 -9.27
C TYR A 30 -2.19 -7.51 -8.82
N PHE A 31 -3.43 -7.96 -9.00
CA PHE A 31 -4.60 -7.24 -8.54
C PHE A 31 -5.34 -8.12 -7.55
N TYR A 32 -5.61 -7.58 -6.35
CA TYR A 32 -6.35 -8.26 -5.30
C TYR A 32 -7.57 -7.46 -4.89
N PHE A 33 -8.66 -8.18 -4.66
CA PHE A 33 -9.83 -7.67 -3.97
C PHE A 33 -9.75 -8.06 -2.49
N ALA A 34 -9.80 -7.07 -1.60
CA ALA A 34 -9.92 -7.31 -0.17
C ALA A 34 -11.39 -7.29 0.24
N VAL A 35 -11.87 -8.39 0.81
CA VAL A 35 -13.26 -8.58 1.27
C VAL A 35 -13.29 -9.12 2.69
N PRO A 36 -14.38 -8.86 3.44
CA PRO A 36 -14.68 -9.62 4.64
C PRO A 36 -14.65 -11.15 4.41
N ARG A 37 -14.10 -11.91 5.37
CA ARG A 37 -13.91 -13.38 5.24
C ARG A 37 -15.22 -14.13 4.98
N ASP A 38 -16.33 -13.70 5.57
CA ASP A 38 -17.67 -14.28 5.41
C ASP A 38 -18.13 -14.29 3.95
N ILE A 39 -17.68 -13.34 3.12
CA ILE A 39 -18.02 -13.28 1.69
C ILE A 39 -16.88 -13.71 0.76
N ALA A 40 -15.71 -14.08 1.30
CA ALA A 40 -14.50 -14.31 0.50
C ALA A 40 -14.62 -15.47 -0.50
N ASN A 41 -15.25 -16.57 -0.09
CA ASN A 41 -15.53 -17.70 -0.99
C ASN A 41 -16.47 -17.30 -2.14
N LYS A 42 -17.55 -16.56 -1.85
CA LYS A 42 -18.48 -16.07 -2.87
C LYS A 42 -17.80 -15.06 -3.82
N ALA A 43 -16.99 -14.16 -3.26
CA ALA A 43 -16.20 -13.22 -4.03
C ALA A 43 -15.21 -13.95 -4.95
N SER A 44 -14.57 -15.02 -4.47
CA SER A 44 -13.67 -15.85 -5.27
C SER A 44 -14.37 -16.43 -6.51
N LEU A 45 -15.58 -16.98 -6.34
CA LEU A 45 -16.41 -17.49 -7.44
C LEU A 45 -16.77 -16.39 -8.45
N ILE A 46 -17.28 -15.24 -7.98
CA ILE A 46 -17.61 -14.11 -8.86
C ILE A 46 -16.37 -13.61 -9.62
N CYS A 47 -15.22 -13.57 -8.96
CA CYS A 47 -13.98 -13.16 -9.60
C CYS A 47 -13.55 -14.18 -10.67
N THR A 48 -13.92 -15.45 -10.60
CA THR A 48 -13.58 -16.42 -11.66
C THR A 48 -14.12 -15.96 -13.02
N ASP A 49 -15.35 -15.44 -13.02
CA ASP A 49 -16.03 -15.02 -14.25
C ASP A 49 -15.74 -13.57 -14.60
N LEU A 50 -15.91 -12.65 -13.64
CA LEU A 50 -15.84 -11.21 -13.91
C LEU A 50 -14.41 -10.67 -13.93
N TYR A 51 -13.50 -11.32 -13.19
CA TYR A 51 -12.15 -10.85 -12.94
C TYR A 51 -11.12 -11.98 -12.99
N PRO A 52 -10.95 -12.66 -14.14
CA PRO A 52 -10.16 -13.89 -14.24
C PRO A 52 -8.67 -13.72 -13.89
N TYR A 53 -8.18 -12.48 -13.81
CA TYR A 53 -6.83 -12.11 -13.40
C TYR A 53 -6.69 -11.77 -11.90
N ALA A 54 -7.79 -11.45 -11.21
CA ALA A 54 -7.75 -10.93 -9.85
C ALA A 54 -7.71 -12.03 -8.80
N GLY A 55 -6.93 -11.80 -7.75
CA GLY A 55 -6.95 -12.58 -6.53
C GLY A 55 -7.94 -12.04 -5.51
N VAL A 56 -8.18 -12.80 -4.45
CA VAL A 56 -9.11 -12.45 -3.37
C VAL A 56 -8.42 -12.66 -2.02
N LEU A 57 -8.46 -11.61 -1.20
CA LEU A 57 -7.98 -11.59 0.18
C LEU A 57 -9.19 -11.48 1.11
N GLY A 58 -9.30 -12.41 2.05
CA GLY A 58 -10.29 -12.37 3.12
C GLY A 58 -9.71 -11.70 4.36
N THR A 59 -10.36 -10.64 4.84
CA THR A 59 -9.92 -9.88 6.02
C THR A 59 -10.93 -10.01 7.17
N ASN A 60 -10.43 -10.11 8.40
CA ASN A 60 -11.25 -10.07 9.62
C ASN A 60 -11.46 -8.63 10.16
N GLY A 61 -10.68 -7.66 9.66
CA GLY A 61 -10.77 -6.25 10.02
C GLY A 61 -10.27 -5.91 11.44
N THR A 62 -9.72 -6.88 12.17
CA THR A 62 -9.36 -6.73 13.59
C THR A 62 -7.87 -6.52 13.81
N ASP A 63 -7.01 -7.01 12.91
CA ASP A 63 -5.56 -6.88 13.01
C ASP A 63 -4.87 -6.94 11.63
N GLU A 64 -3.62 -6.47 11.58
CA GLU A 64 -2.80 -6.42 10.36
C GLU A 64 -2.39 -7.81 9.84
N TYR A 65 -2.47 -8.84 10.70
CA TYR A 65 -2.23 -10.25 10.38
C TYR A 65 -3.50 -10.99 9.97
N GLY A 66 -4.65 -10.34 10.02
CA GLY A 66 -5.96 -10.91 9.79
C GLY A 66 -6.33 -11.17 8.33
N VAL A 67 -5.34 -11.34 7.46
CA VAL A 67 -5.51 -11.46 6.00
C VAL A 67 -5.17 -12.87 5.53
N GLU A 68 -6.10 -13.50 4.84
CA GLU A 68 -5.92 -14.84 4.25
C GLU A 68 -6.18 -14.78 2.74
N VAL A 69 -5.44 -15.57 1.96
CA VAL A 69 -5.59 -15.62 0.50
C VAL A 69 -6.61 -16.70 0.12
N TYR A 70 -7.76 -16.28 -0.39
CA TYR A 70 -8.82 -17.18 -0.89
C TYR A 70 -8.67 -17.50 -2.38
N ARG A 71 -7.95 -16.63 -3.11
CA ARG A 71 -7.60 -16.85 -4.51
C ARG A 71 -6.34 -16.12 -4.88
N GLN A 72 -5.42 -16.83 -5.54
CA GLN A 72 -4.20 -16.23 -6.08
C GLN A 72 -4.48 -15.38 -7.32
N ALA A 73 -3.88 -14.20 -7.38
CA ALA A 73 -3.95 -13.35 -8.56
C ALA A 73 -3.03 -13.87 -9.67
N LYS A 74 -3.40 -13.62 -10.93
CA LYS A 74 -2.52 -13.87 -12.07
C LYS A 74 -1.57 -12.69 -12.29
N PHE A 75 -0.39 -12.99 -12.81
CA PHE A 75 0.56 -11.95 -13.20
C PHE A 75 0.01 -11.14 -14.38
N LEU A 76 0.04 -9.81 -14.24
CA LEU A 76 -0.36 -8.86 -15.26
C LEU A 76 0.89 -8.32 -15.98
N PRO A 77 1.03 -8.59 -17.30
CA PRO A 77 2.14 -8.08 -18.09
C PRO A 77 2.04 -6.56 -18.26
N GLY A 78 3.17 -5.91 -18.52
CA GLY A 78 3.23 -4.46 -18.60
C GLY A 78 4.64 -3.90 -18.45
N LYS A 79 4.81 -2.61 -18.72
CA LYS A 79 6.12 -1.94 -18.61
C LYS A 79 6.50 -1.75 -17.13
N ARG A 80 7.77 -2.03 -16.79
CA ARG A 80 8.31 -1.67 -15.48
C ARG A 80 8.36 -0.16 -15.35
N LEU A 81 7.79 0.37 -14.29
CA LEU A 81 7.84 1.80 -14.01
C LEU A 81 9.25 2.22 -13.63
N THR A 82 9.60 3.45 -14.02
CA THR A 82 10.79 4.10 -13.51
C THR A 82 10.55 4.58 -12.08
N TYR A 83 11.62 4.76 -11.30
CA TYR A 83 11.53 5.23 -9.91
C TYR A 83 10.70 6.52 -9.74
N PRO A 84 10.87 7.57 -10.58
CA PRO A 84 10.04 8.77 -10.51
C PRO A 84 8.54 8.50 -10.74
N GLN A 85 8.20 7.57 -11.63
CA GLN A 85 6.81 7.20 -11.89
C GLN A 85 6.19 6.48 -10.69
N VAL A 86 6.95 5.60 -10.04
CA VAL A 86 6.53 4.92 -8.81
C VAL A 86 6.25 5.93 -7.70
N LEU A 87 7.19 6.86 -7.44
CA LEU A 87 7.01 7.90 -6.44
C LEU A 87 5.72 8.70 -6.68
N ARG A 88 5.49 9.14 -7.93
CA ARG A 88 4.27 9.88 -8.29
C ARG A 88 2.99 9.09 -7.98
N ILE A 89 2.99 7.78 -8.24
CA ILE A 89 1.84 6.92 -7.92
C ILE A 89 1.64 6.80 -6.41
N ILE A 90 2.70 6.58 -5.64
CA ILE A 90 2.65 6.48 -4.18
C ILE A 90 2.08 7.76 -3.56
N PHE A 91 2.58 8.92 -4.00
CA PHE A 91 2.06 10.22 -3.56
C PHE A 91 0.58 10.41 -3.89
N ASN A 92 0.13 9.97 -5.07
CA ASN A 92 -1.27 10.08 -5.47
C ASN A 92 -2.20 9.08 -4.74
N GLN A 93 -1.70 7.90 -4.36
CA GLN A 93 -2.50 6.85 -3.73
C GLN A 93 -2.60 6.99 -2.22
N SER A 94 -1.58 7.54 -1.55
CA SER A 94 -1.59 7.68 -0.10
C SER A 94 -0.89 8.96 0.35
N GLY A 95 -1.53 10.09 0.07
CA GLY A 95 -1.09 11.39 0.58
C GLY A 95 -0.94 11.41 2.10
N THR A 96 -1.71 10.61 2.84
CA THR A 96 -1.58 10.46 4.30
C THR A 96 -0.33 9.69 4.69
N VAL A 97 -0.02 8.54 4.07
CA VAL A 97 1.25 7.81 4.35
C VAL A 97 2.46 8.64 3.96
N CYS A 98 2.39 9.37 2.85
CA CYS A 98 3.48 10.27 2.44
C CYS A 98 3.67 11.44 3.41
N ARG A 99 2.58 12.05 3.90
CA ARG A 99 2.63 13.07 4.97
C ARG A 99 3.21 12.50 6.26
N LEU A 100 2.84 11.26 6.62
CA LEU A 100 3.36 10.57 7.78
C LEU A 100 4.87 10.33 7.66
N ALA A 101 5.32 9.81 6.51
CA ALA A 101 6.73 9.57 6.22
C ALA A 101 7.55 10.86 6.31
N LYS A 102 7.05 11.96 5.74
CA LYS A 102 7.69 13.28 5.84
C LYS A 102 7.78 13.77 7.29
N LYS A 103 6.72 13.58 8.08
CA LYS A 103 6.69 13.94 9.51
C LYS A 103 7.70 13.14 10.32
N VAL A 104 7.83 11.84 10.03
CA VAL A 104 8.80 10.95 10.68
C VAL A 104 10.23 11.39 10.35
N GLU A 105 10.52 11.72 9.10
CA GLU A 105 11.82 12.24 8.68
C GLU A 105 12.17 13.56 9.41
N GLU A 106 11.22 14.50 9.47
CA GLU A 106 11.37 15.77 10.20
C GLU A 106 11.66 15.54 11.68
N LEU A 107 10.90 14.68 12.36
CA LEU A 107 11.10 14.34 13.76
C LEU A 107 12.43 13.64 14.02
N THR A 108 12.81 12.70 13.15
CA THR A 108 14.09 11.98 13.25
C THR A 108 15.27 12.96 13.15
N ARG A 109 15.17 13.97 12.28
CA ARG A 109 16.19 15.02 12.16
C ARG A 109 16.27 15.87 13.41
N VAL A 110 15.13 16.30 13.96
CA VAL A 110 15.08 17.09 15.19
C VAL A 110 15.69 16.31 16.36
N GLN A 111 15.36 15.03 16.51
CA GLN A 111 15.90 14.17 17.55
C GLN A 111 17.44 14.10 17.50
N ARG A 112 18.02 13.86 16.32
CA ARG A 112 19.48 13.82 16.13
C ARG A 112 20.16 15.14 16.53
N ASN A 113 19.53 16.28 16.22
CA ASN A 113 20.07 17.59 16.59
C ASN A 113 20.03 17.82 18.10
N LEU A 114 18.95 17.42 18.78
CA LEU A 114 18.87 17.50 20.24
C LEU A 114 19.89 16.60 20.92
N GLU A 115 20.09 15.39 20.43
CA GLU A 115 21.10 14.45 20.96
C GLU A 115 22.51 15.04 20.83
N ALA A 116 22.82 15.72 19.71
CA ALA A 116 24.08 16.42 19.53
C ALA A 116 24.26 17.59 20.51
N GLN A 117 23.23 18.42 20.69
CA GLN A 117 23.25 19.54 21.64
C GLN A 117 23.39 19.07 23.10
N LEU A 118 22.71 17.99 23.47
CA LEU A 118 22.84 17.37 24.79
C LEU A 118 24.26 16.87 25.04
N LYS A 119 24.88 16.25 24.04
CA LYS A 119 26.28 15.81 24.12
C LYS A 119 27.22 17.00 24.33
N GLU A 120 27.08 18.07 23.55
CA GLU A 120 27.88 19.29 23.70
C GLU A 120 27.71 19.91 25.08
N TYR A 121 26.48 19.97 25.60
CA TYR A 121 26.21 20.45 26.95
C TYR A 121 26.89 19.60 28.03
N HIS A 122 26.84 18.27 27.91
CA HIS A 122 27.52 17.37 28.85
C HIS A 122 29.04 17.47 28.77
N ASP A 123 29.60 17.68 27.59
CA ASP A 123 31.04 17.90 27.40
C ASP A 123 31.47 19.23 28.03
N TRP A 124 30.69 20.30 27.83
CA TRP A 124 30.94 21.59 28.47
C TRP A 124 30.85 21.52 29.99
N LYS A 125 29.84 20.84 30.55
CA LYS A 125 29.72 20.63 32.00
C LYS A 125 30.90 19.85 32.60
N ARG A 126 31.43 18.86 31.87
CA ARG A 126 32.62 18.10 32.29
C ARG A 126 33.88 18.95 32.29
N LEU A 127 33.98 19.91 31.37
CA LEU A 127 35.10 20.85 31.31
C LEU A 127 34.99 21.92 32.41
N ALA A 128 33.80 22.44 32.67
CA ALA A 128 33.56 23.48 33.68
C ALA A 128 33.67 22.98 35.14
N GLY A 129 33.56 21.68 35.38
CA GLY A 129 33.73 21.08 36.72
C GLY A 129 35.14 20.58 37.03
N ARG A 130 36.15 20.99 36.23
CA ARG A 130 37.56 20.59 36.36
C ARG A 130 38.50 21.72 36.83
N ASP A 131 37.93 22.88 37.16
CA ASP A 131 38.58 23.98 37.90
C ASP A 131 38.14 23.97 39.37
#